data_AF-A0A1R3HMK9-F1
#
_entry.id   AF-A0A1R3HMK9-F1
#
_cell.length_a   1.000
_cell.length_b   1.000
_cell.length_c   1.000
_cell.angle_alpha   90.00
_cell.angle_beta   90.00
_cell.angle_gamma   90.00
#
_symmetry.space_group_name_H-M   'P 1'
#
loop_
_entity.id
_entity.type
_entity.pdbx_description
1 polymer ?
#
loop_
_entity_poly.entity_id
_entity_poly.type
_entity_poly.pdbx_seq_one_letter_code
_entity_poly.pdbx_strand_id
1 'polypeptide(L)'
;MNGTRFVFSNGVVLGSAEAPPVATFLESLPGAYTTTRTHENGTTLLFWERHLKRLANSTRILLNSKPELIFKPNKKNPLFFSPLSISSSSKWDSWFRSLINNSMNQVLPIALNERSKGQELAVTALVSGDLEKLKEMKNVDNNGVLGVLDVHFHIGSYVPPVFGIEENGAHLALVGPGRDVAAAKYSDWVRLRKPLDKFRPPLVTELLLSNDGDRILEGCITNFFVICQRDKSEAQWNYLHDYDNAYPVEVQTAPITDGVLPGVIRQLVIEVCLSKGIPVREVAPSWEKHELWEEAFITNSLRVLQHVETIKVPRSWESLQSKCSEKISWMEKIFEGPGTITKVIQVSISLSSLINPCNYVLFSMYGYDMFVGDMADAMGPGSPAGGSHESGGEQSSPHSNVREQDRYLPIANISRIMKKALPTNGKIAKDAKDTVQECVSEFISFITSEASDKCQKEKRKTINGDDLLWAMSTLGFEEYIEPLKIYLARYREGDTKGSARGGDGSLRRDASGGVAAQNAQVQPGY
;
A
#
# COMPACT_ATOMS: atom_id res chain seq x y z
N MET A 1 23.00 -12.25 -13.92
CA MET A 1 23.20 -10.83 -14.29
C MET A 1 23.14 -10.02 -13.01
N ASN A 2 24.22 -9.31 -12.64
CA ASN A 2 24.19 -8.44 -11.45
C ASN A 2 23.22 -7.30 -11.72
N GLY A 3 22.08 -7.30 -11.03
CA GLY A 3 21.13 -6.19 -11.09
C GLY A 3 21.78 -4.88 -10.66
N THR A 4 21.31 -3.77 -11.23
CA THR A 4 21.80 -2.43 -10.92
C THR A 4 21.59 -2.13 -9.43
N ARG A 5 22.65 -1.70 -8.75
CA ARG A 5 22.64 -1.37 -7.31
C ARG A 5 23.30 -0.02 -7.08
N PHE A 6 22.78 0.73 -6.12
CA PHE A 6 23.32 2.03 -5.73
C PHE A 6 23.30 2.14 -4.22
N VAL A 7 24.33 2.80 -3.68
CA VAL A 7 24.31 3.30 -2.31
C VAL A 7 24.51 4.80 -2.35
N PHE A 8 23.63 5.54 -1.69
CA PHE A 8 23.84 6.96 -1.41
C PHE A 8 24.12 7.11 0.09
N SER A 9 25.11 7.91 0.44
CA SER A 9 25.44 8.23 1.83
C SER A 9 26.04 9.62 1.89
N ASN A 10 25.40 10.54 2.61
CA ASN A 10 25.91 11.90 2.85
C ASN A 10 26.37 12.64 1.57
N GLY A 11 25.60 12.52 0.47
CA GLY A 11 25.92 13.18 -0.81
C GLY A 11 26.81 12.38 -1.75
N VAL A 12 27.38 11.26 -1.31
CA VAL A 12 28.20 10.37 -2.15
C VAL A 12 27.34 9.24 -2.72
N VAL A 13 27.41 9.02 -4.02
CA VAL A 13 26.75 7.90 -4.73
C VAL A 13 27.81 6.87 -5.11
N LEU A 14 27.64 5.64 -4.63
CA LEU A 14 28.38 4.46 -5.06
C LEU A 14 27.55 3.70 -6.10
N GLY A 15 28.15 3.43 -7.26
CA GLY A 15 27.52 2.70 -8.36
C GLY A 15 27.53 1.17 -8.17
N SER A 16 26.98 0.46 -9.16
CA SER A 16 26.69 -0.99 -9.08
C SER A 16 27.89 -1.90 -8.79
N ALA A 17 29.10 -1.50 -9.19
CA ALA A 17 30.33 -2.25 -8.95
C ALA A 17 30.77 -2.24 -7.47
N GLU A 18 30.45 -1.16 -6.74
CA GLU A 18 30.91 -0.91 -5.37
C GLU A 18 29.77 -1.06 -4.34
N ALA A 19 28.51 -0.98 -4.79
CA ALA A 19 27.35 -1.10 -3.93
C ALA A 19 27.17 -2.54 -3.38
N PRO A 20 27.23 -2.75 -2.05
CA PRO A 20 27.05 -4.07 -1.46
C PRO A 20 25.59 -4.55 -1.54
N PRO A 21 25.31 -5.85 -1.30
CA PRO A 21 23.95 -6.32 -1.07
C PRO A 21 23.27 -5.57 0.09
N VAL A 22 21.94 -5.43 0.04
CA VAL A 22 21.18 -4.70 1.08
C VAL A 22 21.38 -5.26 2.48
N ALA A 23 21.55 -6.57 2.62
CA ALA A 23 21.84 -7.21 3.91
C ALA A 23 23.18 -6.71 4.48
N THR A 24 24.23 -6.71 3.66
CA THR A 24 25.57 -6.21 4.04
C THR A 24 25.54 -4.71 4.37
N PHE A 25 24.75 -3.92 3.62
CA PHE A 25 24.54 -2.49 3.90
C PHE A 25 23.87 -2.26 5.27
N LEU A 26 22.80 -3.00 5.58
CA LEU A 26 22.13 -2.89 6.88
C LEU A 26 23.00 -3.45 8.02
N GLU A 27 23.86 -4.41 7.75
CA GLU A 27 24.78 -4.96 8.74
C GLU A 27 25.93 -4.02 9.08
N SER A 28 26.34 -3.13 8.18
CA SER A 28 27.50 -2.25 8.39
C SER A 28 27.16 -0.98 9.16
N LEU A 29 25.92 -0.48 9.01
CA LEU A 29 25.44 0.77 9.59
C LEU A 29 24.36 0.52 10.65
N PRO A 30 24.53 0.99 11.90
CA PRO A 30 23.42 1.03 12.85
C PRO A 30 22.43 2.11 12.44
N GLY A 31 21.16 1.93 12.78
CA GLY A 31 20.15 2.93 12.49
C GLY A 31 18.73 2.39 12.40
N ALA A 32 17.79 3.31 12.31
CA ALA A 32 16.42 3.01 11.92
C ALA A 32 16.34 2.92 10.39
N TYR A 33 15.49 2.02 9.87
CA TYR A 33 15.35 1.90 8.42
C TYR A 33 13.92 1.58 7.95
N THR A 34 13.66 1.95 6.70
CA THR A 34 12.47 1.55 5.96
C THR A 34 12.85 1.04 4.59
N THR A 35 12.05 0.12 4.08
CA THR A 35 12.17 -0.39 2.72
C THR A 35 10.81 -0.28 2.07
N THR A 36 10.78 0.20 0.84
CA THR A 36 9.65 0.14 -0.10
C THR A 36 10.17 -0.27 -1.47
N ARG A 37 9.32 -0.25 -2.49
CA ARG A 37 9.70 -0.44 -3.88
C ARG A 37 9.04 0.61 -4.78
N THR A 38 9.61 0.80 -5.95
CA THR A 38 8.91 1.48 -7.01
C THR A 38 7.73 0.65 -7.52
N HIS A 39 6.78 1.35 -8.12
CA HIS A 39 5.61 0.80 -8.78
C HIS A 39 5.35 1.56 -10.08
N GLU A 40 4.46 1.01 -10.92
CA GLU A 40 4.07 1.61 -12.21
C GLU A 40 5.27 1.96 -13.10
N ASN A 41 6.24 1.05 -13.19
CA ASN A 41 7.46 1.25 -13.96
C ASN A 41 8.24 2.48 -13.45
N GLY A 42 8.44 2.58 -12.13
CA GLY A 42 9.31 3.60 -11.54
C GLY A 42 8.69 4.99 -11.36
N THR A 43 7.40 5.19 -11.66
CA THR A 43 6.75 6.51 -11.55
C THR A 43 6.40 6.86 -10.11
N THR A 44 6.11 5.87 -9.28
CA THR A 44 5.72 6.07 -7.87
C THR A 44 6.50 5.15 -6.94
N LEU A 45 6.58 5.56 -5.67
CA LEU A 45 7.06 4.73 -4.56
C LEU A 45 5.87 4.22 -3.77
N LEU A 46 5.79 2.91 -3.60
CA LEU A 46 4.65 2.26 -2.97
C LEU A 46 4.48 2.74 -1.51
N PHE A 47 3.35 3.37 -1.20
CA PHE A 47 2.98 3.87 0.14
C PHE A 47 4.04 4.74 0.84
N TRP A 48 4.79 5.56 0.08
CA TRP A 48 5.98 6.26 0.57
C TRP A 48 5.77 7.09 1.84
N GLU A 49 4.68 7.87 1.92
CA GLU A 49 4.38 8.70 3.09
C GLU A 49 4.18 7.87 4.37
N ARG A 50 3.54 6.69 4.26
CA ARG A 50 3.40 5.76 5.39
C ARG A 50 4.76 5.19 5.82
N HIS A 51 5.64 4.93 4.85
CA HIS A 51 7.02 4.50 5.11
C HIS A 51 7.86 5.58 5.80
N LEU A 52 7.71 6.85 5.40
CA LEU A 52 8.39 7.99 6.03
C LEU A 52 7.93 8.19 7.47
N LYS A 53 6.62 8.17 7.72
CA LYS A 53 6.07 8.27 9.09
C LYS A 53 6.59 7.15 9.99
N ARG A 54 6.65 5.91 9.46
CA ARG A 54 7.19 4.76 10.20
C ARG A 54 8.70 4.88 10.47
N LEU A 55 9.46 5.39 9.51
CA LEU A 55 10.88 5.64 9.68
C LEU A 55 11.12 6.70 10.76
N ALA A 56 10.42 7.84 10.68
CA ALA A 56 10.47 8.91 11.67
C ALA A 56 10.14 8.39 13.09
N ASN A 57 9.09 7.56 13.20
CA ASN A 57 8.73 6.92 14.47
C ASN A 57 9.79 5.93 14.97
N SER A 58 10.34 5.10 14.09
CA SER A 58 11.40 4.15 14.47
C SER A 58 12.62 4.91 14.98
N THR A 59 13.06 5.95 14.27
CA THR A 59 14.17 6.81 14.69
C THR A 59 13.91 7.44 16.06
N ARG A 60 12.73 8.03 16.26
CA ARG A 60 12.34 8.64 17.54
C ARG A 60 12.33 7.65 18.70
N ILE A 61 11.77 6.45 18.49
CA ILE A 61 11.77 5.39 19.51
C ILE A 61 13.20 5.05 19.91
N LEU A 62 14.08 4.77 18.93
CA LEU A 62 15.47 4.42 19.22
C LEU A 62 16.21 5.55 19.94
N LEU A 63 16.07 6.81 19.49
CA LEU A 63 16.69 7.97 20.15
C LEU A 63 16.22 8.17 21.60
N ASN A 64 15.01 7.72 21.94
CA ASN A 64 14.44 7.84 23.28
C ASN A 64 14.68 6.61 24.16
N SER A 65 14.78 5.40 23.59
CA SER A 65 14.85 4.17 24.39
C SER A 65 16.20 3.46 24.31
N LYS A 66 16.85 3.48 23.13
CA LYS A 66 18.07 2.74 22.82
C LYS A 66 18.97 3.52 21.84
N PRO A 67 19.53 4.68 22.23
CA PRO A 67 20.27 5.53 21.31
C PRO A 67 21.52 4.85 20.75
N GLU A 68 22.07 3.85 21.45
CA GLU A 68 23.18 3.01 20.99
C GLU A 68 22.88 2.22 19.70
N LEU A 69 21.60 2.04 19.35
CA LEU A 69 21.16 1.41 18.10
C LEU A 69 21.11 2.39 16.92
N ILE A 70 21.26 3.70 17.18
CA ILE A 70 21.38 4.76 16.16
C ILE A 70 22.84 5.22 16.06
N PHE A 71 23.47 5.50 17.20
CA PHE A 71 24.84 5.98 17.29
C PHE A 71 25.76 4.79 17.58
N LYS A 72 26.55 4.35 16.60
CA LYS A 72 27.48 3.24 16.80
C LYS A 72 28.42 3.52 17.99
N PRO A 73 28.38 2.76 19.09
CA PRO A 73 29.31 2.98 20.18
C PRO A 73 30.73 2.59 19.74
N ASN A 74 31.70 3.48 19.97
CA ASN A 74 33.09 3.16 19.70
C ASN A 74 33.62 2.23 20.80
N LYS A 75 34.21 1.08 20.44
CA LYS A 75 34.78 0.10 21.39
C LYS A 75 35.79 0.73 22.37
N LYS A 76 36.41 1.85 22.00
CA LYS A 76 37.39 2.56 22.85
C LYS A 76 36.75 3.50 23.89
N ASN A 77 35.49 3.88 23.71
CA ASN A 77 34.74 4.74 24.63
C ASN A 77 33.27 4.31 24.61
N PRO A 78 32.83 3.42 25.52
CA PRO A 78 31.42 3.13 25.69
C PRO A 78 30.77 4.36 26.33
N LEU A 79 30.33 5.31 25.52
CA LEU A 79 29.53 6.43 25.99
C LEU A 79 28.19 5.89 26.48
N PHE A 80 27.80 6.28 27.69
CA PHE A 80 26.43 6.13 28.15
C PHE A 80 25.57 7.14 27.40
N PHE A 81 24.72 6.67 26.49
CA PHE A 81 23.72 7.52 25.86
C PHE A 81 22.57 7.75 26.84
N SER A 82 22.30 9.02 27.14
CA SER A 82 21.05 9.37 27.80
C SER A 82 19.93 9.47 26.75
N PRO A 83 18.72 8.97 27.04
CA PRO A 83 17.52 9.23 26.24
C PRO A 83 17.39 10.71 25.84
N LEU A 84 17.21 10.98 24.54
CA LEU A 84 17.16 12.35 24.02
C LEU A 84 15.78 13.03 24.21
N SER A 85 14.79 12.32 24.74
CA SER A 85 13.45 12.84 25.09
C SER A 85 12.74 13.62 23.96
N ILE A 86 12.78 13.08 22.75
CA ILE A 86 12.19 13.67 21.54
C ILE A 86 10.69 13.43 21.51
N SER A 87 9.91 14.51 21.52
CA SER A 87 8.46 14.50 21.40
C SER A 87 8.00 14.25 19.97
N SER A 88 6.93 13.46 19.76
CA SER A 88 6.26 13.46 18.45
C SER A 88 5.57 14.80 18.24
N SER A 89 5.95 15.53 17.19
CA SER A 89 5.32 16.80 16.81
C SER A 89 5.17 16.88 15.30
N SER A 90 4.21 17.68 14.82
CA SER A 90 4.06 17.95 13.38
C SER A 90 5.33 18.53 12.75
N LYS A 91 6.13 19.28 13.54
CA LYS A 91 7.44 19.79 13.13
C LYS A 91 8.44 18.66 12.88
N TRP A 92 8.53 17.68 13.78
CA TRP A 92 9.40 16.50 13.59
C TRP A 92 9.05 15.76 12.30
N ASP A 93 7.78 15.45 12.09
CA ASP A 93 7.35 14.69 10.92
C ASP A 93 7.63 15.46 9.62
N SER A 94 7.32 16.76 9.57
CA SER A 94 7.56 17.60 8.39
C SER A 94 9.04 17.74 8.05
N TRP A 95 9.90 17.93 9.05
CA TRP A 95 11.33 18.10 8.83
C TRP A 95 12.01 16.80 8.49
N PHE A 96 11.68 15.71 9.18
CA PHE A 96 12.20 14.39 8.87
C PHE A 96 11.81 13.99 7.44
N ARG A 97 10.56 14.25 7.04
CA ARG A 97 10.10 14.07 5.66
C ARG A 97 10.96 14.87 4.67
N SER A 98 11.21 16.15 4.93
CA SER A 98 12.04 16.98 4.07
C SER A 98 13.47 16.44 3.95
N LEU A 99 14.09 16.07 5.07
CA LEU A 99 15.44 15.50 5.11
C LEU A 99 15.57 14.26 4.22
N ILE A 100 14.66 13.29 4.37
CA ILE A 100 14.69 12.04 3.60
C ILE A 100 14.38 12.29 2.11
N ASN A 101 13.38 13.13 1.81
CA ASN A 101 13.01 13.43 0.41
C ASN A 101 14.11 14.19 -0.33
N ASN A 102 14.82 15.10 0.32
CA ASN A 102 15.94 15.83 -0.27
C ASN A 102 17.06 14.87 -0.71
N SER A 103 17.38 13.86 0.10
CA SER A 103 18.35 12.81 -0.26
C SER A 103 17.80 11.86 -1.32
N MET A 104 16.53 11.47 -1.24
CA MET A 104 15.88 10.58 -2.22
C MET A 104 15.88 11.19 -3.63
N ASN A 105 15.59 12.48 -3.74
CA ASN A 105 15.55 13.22 -5.01
C ASN A 105 16.92 13.31 -5.69
N GLN A 106 18.02 13.09 -4.97
CA GLN A 106 19.37 13.08 -5.54
C GLN A 106 19.72 11.72 -6.16
N VAL A 107 19.25 10.62 -5.57
CA VAL A 107 19.69 9.25 -5.95
C VAL A 107 18.67 8.51 -6.81
N LEU A 108 17.36 8.69 -6.59
CA LEU A 108 16.34 7.95 -7.32
C LEU A 108 16.36 8.22 -8.84
N PRO A 109 16.52 9.48 -9.33
CA PRO A 109 16.60 9.73 -10.76
C PRO A 109 17.77 9.01 -11.45
N ILE A 110 18.92 8.92 -10.77
CA ILE A 110 20.09 8.19 -11.27
C ILE A 110 19.76 6.70 -11.42
N ALA A 111 19.19 6.10 -10.37
CA ALA A 111 18.81 4.69 -10.39
C ALA A 111 17.72 4.37 -11.42
N LEU A 112 16.76 5.29 -11.63
CA LEU A 112 15.71 5.15 -12.64
C LEU A 112 16.22 5.30 -14.08
N ASN A 113 17.33 6.02 -14.30
CA ASN A 113 17.96 6.16 -15.61
C ASN A 113 18.81 4.94 -15.98
N GLU A 114 19.44 4.29 -14.99
CA GLU A 114 20.32 3.12 -15.23
C GLU A 114 19.58 1.77 -15.19
N ARG A 115 18.33 1.73 -14.73
CA ARG A 115 17.55 0.47 -14.70
C ARG A 115 17.10 0.06 -16.09
N SER A 116 16.82 -1.23 -16.24
CA SER A 116 16.13 -1.72 -17.43
C SER A 116 14.67 -1.26 -17.48
N LYS A 117 14.13 -0.96 -18.66
CA LYS A 117 12.72 -0.57 -18.82
C LYS A 117 11.79 -1.66 -18.27
N GLY A 118 10.81 -1.27 -17.45
CA GLY A 118 9.87 -2.19 -16.79
C GLY A 118 10.40 -2.82 -15.49
N GLN A 119 11.67 -2.61 -15.14
CA GLN A 119 12.26 -3.15 -13.93
C GLN A 119 11.88 -2.31 -12.71
N GLU A 120 11.32 -2.90 -11.66
CA GLU A 120 11.10 -2.20 -10.41
C GLU A 120 12.38 -2.17 -9.55
N LEU A 121 12.45 -1.21 -8.64
CA LEU A 121 13.57 -1.00 -7.72
C LEU A 121 13.09 -1.15 -6.28
N ALA A 122 13.79 -1.93 -5.47
CA ALA A 122 13.67 -1.86 -4.02
C ALA A 122 14.48 -0.66 -3.51
N VAL A 123 13.86 0.15 -2.65
CA VAL A 123 14.45 1.35 -2.07
C VAL A 123 14.46 1.18 -0.56
N THR A 124 15.66 1.18 0.04
CA THR A 124 15.86 1.13 1.48
C THR A 124 16.48 2.44 1.95
N ALA A 125 15.76 3.19 2.79
CA ALA A 125 16.28 4.37 3.47
C ALA A 125 16.67 4.00 4.90
N LEU A 126 17.88 4.38 5.31
CA LEU A 126 18.42 4.18 6.65
C LEU A 126 18.85 5.51 7.24
N VAL A 127 18.50 5.74 8.50
CA VAL A 127 18.91 6.91 9.29
C VAL A 127 19.79 6.44 10.42
N SER A 128 21.04 6.91 10.40
CA SER A 128 22.04 6.64 11.42
C SER A 128 22.40 7.94 12.17
N GLY A 129 23.17 7.81 13.25
CA GLY A 129 23.65 8.96 14.00
C GLY A 129 25.17 9.10 13.93
N ASP A 130 25.63 10.34 13.71
CA ASP A 130 27.04 10.74 13.77
C ASP A 130 27.40 11.12 15.22
N LEU A 131 28.26 10.30 15.81
CA LEU A 131 28.68 10.46 17.19
C LEU A 131 29.60 11.68 17.40
N GLU A 132 30.39 12.07 16.40
CA GLU A 132 31.28 13.22 16.54
C GLU A 132 30.46 14.52 16.47
N LYS A 133 29.49 14.61 15.54
CA LYS A 133 28.53 15.73 15.51
C LYS A 133 27.74 15.86 16.81
N LEU A 134 27.40 14.73 17.44
CA LEU A 134 26.70 14.73 18.73
C LEU A 134 27.56 15.29 19.87
N LYS A 135 28.87 15.01 19.90
CA LYS A 135 29.77 15.55 20.94
C LYS A 135 29.99 17.06 20.81
N GLU A 136 29.92 17.59 19.59
CA GLU A 136 30.08 19.02 19.33
C GLU A 136 28.83 19.83 19.69
N MET A 137 27.68 19.17 19.93
CA MET A 137 26.44 19.85 20.28
C MET A 137 26.44 20.40 21.70
N LYS A 138 26.19 21.71 21.79
CA LYS A 138 26.06 22.44 23.06
C LYS A 138 24.67 22.34 23.69
N ASN A 139 23.62 22.12 22.90
CA ASN A 139 22.24 21.99 23.35
C ASN A 139 21.55 20.83 22.61
N VAL A 140 20.84 19.99 23.37
CA VAL A 140 20.04 18.87 22.85
C VAL A 140 18.58 19.30 22.81
N ASP A 141 18.19 20.01 21.76
CA ASP A 141 16.78 20.20 21.40
C ASP A 141 16.45 19.41 20.13
N ASN A 142 15.16 19.33 19.76
CA ASN A 142 14.73 18.58 18.57
C ASN A 142 15.42 19.06 17.27
N ASN A 143 15.85 20.33 17.20
CA ASN A 143 16.53 20.89 16.03
C ASN A 143 18.00 20.46 16.00
N GLY A 144 18.66 20.46 17.16
CA GLY A 144 20.01 19.94 17.34
C GLY A 144 20.08 18.47 16.94
N VAL A 145 19.20 17.62 17.46
CA VAL A 145 19.28 16.18 17.20
C VAL A 145 19.21 15.83 15.70
N LEU A 146 18.51 16.60 14.86
CA LEU A 146 18.50 16.35 13.42
C LEU A 146 19.85 16.63 12.75
N GLY A 147 20.63 17.58 13.26
CA GLY A 147 21.95 17.92 12.72
C GLY A 147 23.00 16.81 12.93
N VAL A 148 22.71 15.84 13.81
CA VAL A 148 23.59 14.67 14.04
C VAL A 148 23.13 13.42 13.30
N LEU A 149 22.01 13.48 12.56
CA LEU A 149 21.52 12.32 11.81
C LEU A 149 22.08 12.33 10.39
N ASP A 150 22.51 11.15 9.96
CA ASP A 150 22.94 10.89 8.60
C ASP A 150 21.91 10.03 7.87
N VAL A 151 21.74 10.30 6.58
CA VAL A 151 20.77 9.61 5.72
C VAL A 151 21.49 8.81 4.65
N HIS A 152 21.12 7.54 4.56
CA HIS A 152 21.67 6.58 3.63
C HIS A 152 20.56 5.93 2.83
N PHE A 153 20.80 5.70 1.54
CA PHE A 153 19.91 4.92 0.69
C PHE A 153 20.65 3.73 0.10
N HIS A 154 19.94 2.62 0.01
CA HIS A 154 20.30 1.48 -0.82
C HIS A 154 19.18 1.28 -1.84
N ILE A 155 19.52 1.29 -3.12
CA ILE A 155 18.58 1.05 -4.21
C ILE A 155 19.08 -0.15 -5.00
N GLY A 156 18.22 -1.14 -5.22
CA GLY A 156 18.56 -2.32 -5.99
C GLY A 156 17.43 -2.78 -6.88
N SER A 157 17.76 -3.43 -7.99
CA SER A 157 16.78 -4.13 -8.81
C SER A 157 15.89 -5.06 -7.98
N TYR A 158 14.58 -5.03 -8.25
CA TYR A 158 13.60 -5.87 -7.60
C TYR A 158 12.58 -6.40 -8.61
N VAL A 159 12.25 -7.68 -8.48
CA VAL A 159 11.20 -8.32 -9.25
C VAL A 159 10.10 -8.70 -8.26
N PRO A 160 8.93 -8.04 -8.30
CA PRO A 160 7.81 -8.42 -7.46
C PRO A 160 7.38 -9.86 -7.74
N PRO A 161 7.21 -10.71 -6.70
CA PRO A 161 6.67 -12.05 -6.89
C PRO A 161 5.21 -11.95 -7.35
N VAL A 162 4.79 -12.92 -8.17
CA VAL A 162 3.39 -13.02 -8.60
C VAL A 162 2.59 -13.72 -7.51
N PHE A 163 1.53 -13.05 -7.04
CA PHE A 163 0.64 -13.59 -6.03
C PHE A 163 -0.25 -14.71 -6.59
N GLY A 164 -0.43 -15.77 -5.80
CA GLY A 164 -1.41 -16.84 -6.05
C GLY A 164 -0.99 -17.96 -7.00
N ILE A 165 0.30 -18.07 -7.29
CA ILE A 165 0.89 -19.26 -7.92
C ILE A 165 1.27 -20.24 -6.82
N GLU A 166 0.91 -21.52 -6.98
CA GLU A 166 1.07 -22.64 -6.02
C GLU A 166 2.53 -22.98 -5.67
N GLU A 167 3.52 -22.39 -6.34
CA GLU A 167 4.95 -22.54 -6.02
C GLU A 167 5.55 -21.27 -5.41
N ASN A 168 4.75 -20.21 -5.27
CA ASN A 168 5.19 -18.90 -4.77
C ASN A 168 4.69 -18.62 -3.34
N GLY A 169 4.01 -19.55 -2.69
CA GLY A 169 3.59 -19.38 -1.31
C GLY A 169 4.75 -19.37 -0.32
N ALA A 170 4.44 -18.92 0.89
CA ALA A 170 5.39 -18.92 1.97
C ALA A 170 5.37 -20.26 2.71
N HIS A 171 6.55 -20.79 2.99
CA HIS A 171 6.75 -21.92 3.88
C HIS A 171 7.38 -21.39 5.15
N LEU A 172 6.67 -21.54 6.27
CA LEU A 172 7.01 -20.93 7.53
C LEU A 172 7.57 -21.95 8.52
N ALA A 173 8.48 -21.54 9.39
CA ALA A 173 8.83 -22.32 10.57
C ALA A 173 8.99 -21.44 11.82
N LEU A 174 8.39 -21.86 12.94
CA LEU A 174 8.54 -21.21 14.23
C LEU A 174 9.87 -21.59 14.88
N VAL A 175 10.74 -20.61 15.13
CA VAL A 175 12.15 -20.88 15.49
C VAL A 175 12.74 -20.04 16.61
N GLY A 176 12.08 -18.98 17.06
CA GLY A 176 12.72 -18.10 18.05
C GLY A 176 11.81 -17.10 18.74
N PRO A 177 12.35 -16.39 19.75
CA PRO A 177 11.62 -15.41 20.53
C PRO A 177 11.24 -14.17 19.73
N GLY A 178 10.26 -13.41 20.23
CA GLY A 178 9.97 -12.06 19.76
C GLY A 178 11.19 -11.13 19.88
N ARG A 179 11.13 -10.02 19.15
CA ARG A 179 12.24 -9.06 19.09
C ARG A 179 12.17 -8.01 20.20
N ASP A 180 13.33 -7.59 20.67
CA ASP A 180 13.46 -6.42 21.52
C ASP A 180 13.12 -5.13 20.74
N VAL A 181 12.48 -4.16 21.40
CA VAL A 181 12.09 -2.86 20.81
C VAL A 181 11.32 -3.03 19.49
N ALA A 182 10.41 -4.00 19.45
CA ALA A 182 9.67 -4.38 18.25
C ALA A 182 8.96 -3.21 17.54
N ALA A 183 8.54 -2.20 18.30
CA ALA A 183 7.90 -1.00 17.78
C ALA A 183 8.78 -0.19 16.79
N ALA A 184 10.09 -0.38 16.78
CA ALA A 184 11.02 0.27 15.86
C ALA A 184 11.62 -0.73 14.86
N LYS A 185 11.79 -0.31 13.60
CA LYS A 185 12.56 -1.09 12.61
C LYS A 185 14.00 -0.60 12.56
N TYR A 186 14.91 -1.41 13.05
CA TYR A 186 16.32 -1.06 13.22
C TYR A 186 17.26 -2.12 12.60
N SER A 187 18.41 -1.68 12.12
CA SER A 187 19.28 -2.50 11.27
C SER A 187 20.00 -3.62 12.03
N ASP A 188 20.29 -3.46 13.33
CA ASP A 188 20.87 -4.50 14.18
C ASP A 188 20.06 -5.80 14.19
N TRP A 189 18.74 -5.72 13.99
CA TRP A 189 17.89 -6.89 13.86
C TRP A 189 18.36 -7.86 12.76
N VAL A 190 18.98 -7.33 11.68
CA VAL A 190 19.58 -8.16 10.62
C VAL A 190 20.68 -9.05 11.17
N ARG A 191 21.48 -8.57 12.14
CA ARG A 191 22.52 -9.36 12.81
C ARG A 191 21.93 -10.29 13.87
N LEU A 192 21.00 -9.77 14.67
CA LEU A 192 20.40 -10.51 15.80
C LEU A 192 19.61 -11.74 15.37
N ARG A 193 18.99 -11.71 14.19
CA ARG A 193 18.19 -12.85 13.69
C ARG A 193 19.00 -13.93 12.98
N LYS A 194 20.25 -13.66 12.54
CA LYS A 194 21.09 -14.65 11.82
C LYS A 194 21.24 -15.99 12.55
N PRO A 195 21.41 -16.05 13.88
CA PRO A 195 21.50 -17.32 14.58
C PRO A 195 20.24 -18.18 14.47
N LEU A 196 19.08 -17.61 14.12
CA LEU A 196 17.84 -18.36 13.93
C LEU A 196 17.85 -19.18 12.63
N ASP A 197 18.61 -18.75 11.61
CA ASP A 197 18.70 -19.47 10.33
C ASP A 197 19.29 -20.88 10.48
N LYS A 198 20.05 -21.15 11.55
CA LYS A 198 20.55 -22.51 11.85
C LYS A 198 19.43 -23.52 12.12
N PHE A 199 18.23 -23.05 12.45
CA PHE A 199 17.05 -23.86 12.71
C PHE A 199 16.12 -23.96 11.51
N ARG A 200 16.43 -23.29 10.39
CA ARG A 200 15.59 -23.26 9.20
C ARG A 200 15.48 -24.66 8.57
N PRO A 201 14.28 -25.27 8.55
CA PRO A 201 14.07 -26.52 7.82
C PRO A 201 14.24 -26.31 6.30
N PRO A 202 14.49 -27.39 5.53
CA PRO A 202 14.47 -27.33 4.07
C PRO A 202 13.16 -26.72 3.56
N LEU A 203 13.26 -25.95 2.46
CA LEU A 203 12.15 -25.27 1.77
C LEU A 203 11.51 -24.09 2.53
N VAL A 204 11.79 -23.91 3.81
CA VAL A 204 11.23 -22.81 4.60
C VAL A 204 11.78 -21.47 4.11
N THR A 205 10.87 -20.57 3.71
CA THR A 205 11.17 -19.26 3.15
C THR A 205 11.16 -18.15 4.20
N GLU A 206 10.41 -18.30 5.30
CA GLU A 206 10.32 -17.29 6.36
C GLU A 206 10.30 -17.94 7.75
N LEU A 207 10.92 -17.27 8.72
CA LEU A 207 11.05 -17.75 10.09
C LEU A 207 10.12 -16.97 11.02
N LEU A 208 9.26 -17.68 11.73
CA LEU A 208 8.29 -17.13 12.69
C LEU A 208 8.88 -17.02 14.09
N LEU A 209 8.33 -16.06 14.84
CA LEU A 209 8.71 -15.72 16.20
C LEU A 209 7.53 -15.95 17.17
N SER A 210 7.83 -16.49 18.35
CA SER A 210 6.90 -16.67 19.47
C SER A 210 7.68 -16.66 20.78
N ASN A 211 7.07 -16.20 21.87
CA ASN A 211 7.72 -16.20 23.18
C ASN A 211 7.51 -17.52 23.95
N ASP A 212 6.47 -18.28 23.63
CA ASP A 212 6.04 -19.49 24.34
C ASP A 212 5.99 -20.75 23.45
N GLY A 213 6.17 -20.59 22.13
CA GLY A 213 6.09 -21.68 21.16
C GLY A 213 4.68 -21.96 20.65
N ASP A 214 3.67 -21.24 21.15
CA ASP A 214 2.27 -21.38 20.73
C ASP A 214 1.73 -20.10 20.08
N ARG A 215 1.82 -18.97 20.78
CA ARG A 215 1.31 -17.68 20.33
C ARG A 215 2.27 -17.08 19.33
N ILE A 216 1.89 -17.10 18.06
CA ILE A 216 2.73 -16.61 16.96
C ILE A 216 2.62 -15.10 16.88
N LEU A 217 3.76 -14.42 17.01
CA LEU A 217 3.84 -12.97 17.00
C LEU A 217 3.92 -12.45 15.56
N GLU A 218 5.01 -12.78 14.88
CA GLU A 218 5.30 -12.30 13.53
C GLU A 218 6.46 -13.10 12.90
N GLY A 219 6.84 -12.77 11.67
CA GLY A 219 8.05 -13.30 11.04
C GLY A 219 9.28 -12.44 11.31
N CYS A 220 10.45 -12.98 11.01
CA CYS A 220 11.72 -12.27 11.07
C CYS A 220 11.71 -10.96 10.26
N ILE A 221 11.05 -10.96 9.10
CA ILE A 221 10.94 -9.77 8.24
C ILE A 221 9.50 -9.47 7.78
N THR A 222 8.50 -10.10 8.40
CA THR A 222 7.08 -9.95 8.06
C THR A 222 6.18 -9.84 9.27
N ASN A 223 4.97 -9.34 9.06
CA ASN A 223 3.86 -9.60 9.96
C ASN A 223 3.10 -10.86 9.51
N PHE A 224 2.45 -11.55 10.45
CA PHE A 224 1.74 -12.81 10.23
C PHE A 224 0.24 -12.65 10.51
N PHE A 225 -0.56 -13.31 9.68
CA PHE A 225 -2.02 -13.27 9.75
C PHE A 225 -2.59 -14.66 9.48
N VAL A 226 -3.72 -14.96 10.12
CA VAL A 226 -4.55 -16.12 9.82
C VAL A 226 -6.00 -15.71 9.65
N ILE A 227 -6.73 -16.43 8.81
CA ILE A 227 -8.19 -16.42 8.76
C ILE A 227 -8.62 -17.61 9.60
N CYS A 228 -9.33 -17.35 10.69
CA CYS A 228 -9.69 -18.35 11.68
C CYS A 228 -11.21 -18.43 11.81
N GLN A 229 -11.74 -19.64 11.89
CA GLN A 229 -13.14 -19.85 12.23
C GLN A 229 -13.43 -19.30 13.63
N ARG A 230 -14.50 -18.52 13.73
CA ARG A 230 -14.94 -17.99 15.03
C ARG A 230 -15.41 -19.15 15.91
N ASP A 231 -14.82 -19.26 17.09
CA ASP A 231 -15.29 -20.20 18.10
C ASP A 231 -16.60 -19.68 18.69
N LYS A 232 -17.70 -20.39 18.44
CA LYS A 232 -19.04 -20.04 18.93
C LYS A 232 -19.12 -19.99 20.47
N SER A 233 -18.16 -20.62 21.17
CA SER A 233 -18.12 -20.64 22.64
C SER A 233 -17.55 -19.37 23.28
N GLU A 234 -16.67 -18.63 22.60
CA GLU A 234 -16.10 -17.36 23.08
C GLU A 234 -17.03 -16.15 22.83
N ALA A 235 -18.02 -16.28 21.94
CA ALA A 235 -18.95 -15.21 21.56
C ALA A 235 -19.96 -14.80 22.65
N GLN A 236 -19.91 -15.41 23.84
CA GLN A 236 -20.91 -15.21 24.88
C GLN A 236 -20.70 -13.99 25.79
N TRP A 237 -19.59 -13.24 25.63
CA TRP A 237 -19.35 -12.05 26.44
C TRP A 237 -18.87 -10.85 25.60
N ASN A 238 -19.76 -9.84 25.53
CA ASN A 238 -19.58 -8.47 25.03
C ASN A 238 -19.93 -8.22 23.56
N TYR A 239 -21.20 -7.90 23.25
CA TYR A 239 -21.69 -6.54 22.97
C TYR A 239 -23.17 -6.59 22.52
N LEU A 240 -23.94 -5.58 22.92
CA LEU A 240 -25.28 -5.28 22.42
C LEU A 240 -25.19 -4.87 20.94
N HIS A 241 -25.96 -5.57 20.09
CA HIS A 241 -26.34 -5.32 18.69
C HIS A 241 -25.96 -6.47 17.75
N ASP A 242 -26.81 -7.49 17.80
CA ASP A 242 -26.79 -8.71 17.00
C ASP A 242 -27.23 -8.45 15.55
N TYR A 243 -26.37 -7.81 14.77
CA TYR A 243 -26.43 -7.73 13.30
C TYR A 243 -25.16 -8.30 12.62
N ASP A 244 -24.23 -8.89 13.41
CA ASP A 244 -22.84 -9.15 13.02
C ASP A 244 -22.52 -10.65 12.77
N ASN A 245 -23.54 -11.42 12.39
CA ASN A 245 -23.44 -12.87 12.14
C ASN A 245 -23.14 -13.22 10.66
N ALA A 246 -22.76 -12.24 9.84
CA ALA A 246 -22.55 -12.43 8.40
C ALA A 246 -21.24 -13.17 8.04
N TYR A 247 -20.22 -13.13 8.90
CA TYR A 247 -18.93 -13.79 8.66
C TYR A 247 -18.64 -14.89 9.70
N PRO A 248 -18.53 -16.17 9.28
CA PRO A 248 -18.19 -17.29 10.17
C PRO A 248 -16.70 -17.29 10.58
N VAL A 249 -15.90 -16.39 10.01
CA VAL A 249 -14.45 -16.32 10.14
C VAL A 249 -14.01 -14.90 10.52
N GLU A 250 -12.82 -14.79 11.09
CA GLU A 250 -12.17 -13.53 11.42
C GLU A 250 -10.69 -13.56 11.04
N VAL A 251 -10.13 -12.38 10.79
CA VAL A 251 -8.70 -12.20 10.57
C VAL A 251 -8.00 -11.96 11.91
N GLN A 252 -7.04 -12.81 12.27
CA GLN A 252 -6.23 -12.65 13.48
C GLN A 252 -4.81 -12.22 13.15
N THR A 253 -4.24 -11.34 13.97
CA THR A 253 -2.82 -10.96 13.95
C THR A 253 -2.39 -10.50 15.34
N ALA A 254 -1.15 -10.77 15.72
CA ALA A 254 -0.66 -10.38 17.03
C ALA A 254 -0.73 -8.84 17.24
N PRO A 255 -1.16 -8.38 18.42
CA PRO A 255 -1.26 -6.96 18.72
C PRO A 255 0.14 -6.35 18.86
N ILE A 256 0.27 -5.05 18.57
CA ILE A 256 1.55 -4.33 18.68
C ILE A 256 2.07 -4.34 20.13
N THR A 257 1.16 -4.39 21.11
CA THR A 257 1.47 -4.47 22.55
C THR A 257 2.24 -5.74 22.93
N ASP A 258 2.17 -6.80 22.13
CA ASP A 258 2.86 -8.07 22.38
C ASP A 258 4.30 -8.07 21.84
N GLY A 259 4.79 -6.92 21.35
CA GLY A 259 6.14 -6.80 20.82
C GLY A 259 6.21 -7.22 19.35
N VAL A 260 5.33 -6.66 18.53
CA VAL A 260 5.29 -6.86 17.07
C VAL A 260 5.57 -5.55 16.35
N LEU A 261 6.28 -5.61 15.21
CA LEU A 261 6.54 -4.40 14.44
C LEU A 261 5.25 -3.88 13.79
N PRO A 262 4.90 -2.59 13.97
CA PRO A 262 3.80 -1.95 13.25
C PRO A 262 4.18 -1.76 11.76
N GLY A 263 4.06 -2.83 10.97
CA GLY A 263 4.34 -2.83 9.55
C GLY A 263 3.34 -1.96 8.77
N VAL A 264 3.82 -1.27 7.74
CA VAL A 264 2.95 -0.44 6.87
C VAL A 264 1.86 -1.29 6.23
N ILE A 265 2.22 -2.46 5.70
CA ILE A 265 1.24 -3.33 5.04
C ILE A 265 0.32 -4.01 6.05
N ARG A 266 0.80 -4.34 7.27
CA ARG A 266 -0.06 -4.80 8.36
C ARG A 266 -1.18 -3.80 8.65
N GLN A 267 -0.85 -2.51 8.75
CA GLN A 267 -1.83 -1.46 8.95
C GLN A 267 -2.85 -1.40 7.79
N LEU A 268 -2.39 -1.48 6.55
CA LEU A 268 -3.26 -1.50 5.37
C LEU A 268 -4.18 -2.72 5.33
N VAL A 269 -3.72 -3.90 5.74
CA VAL A 269 -4.57 -5.10 5.86
C VAL A 269 -5.73 -4.85 6.82
N ILE A 270 -5.44 -4.28 7.99
CA ILE A 270 -6.48 -3.98 9.00
C ILE A 270 -7.46 -2.95 8.46
N GLU A 271 -6.97 -1.86 7.85
CA GLU A 271 -7.80 -0.82 7.22
C GLU A 271 -8.70 -1.41 6.12
N VAL A 272 -8.16 -2.29 5.27
CA VAL A 272 -8.92 -2.98 4.22
C VAL A 272 -9.98 -3.90 4.82
N CYS A 273 -9.65 -4.71 5.83
CA CYS A 273 -10.61 -5.60 6.46
C CYS A 273 -11.78 -4.81 7.07
N LEU A 274 -11.48 -3.72 7.80
CA LEU A 274 -12.50 -2.82 8.33
C LEU A 274 -13.38 -2.22 7.21
N SER A 275 -12.77 -1.76 6.12
CA SER A 275 -13.52 -1.21 4.95
C SER A 275 -14.34 -2.25 4.18
N LYS A 276 -14.09 -3.54 4.40
CA LYS A 276 -14.80 -4.65 3.77
C LYS A 276 -15.76 -5.37 4.73
N GLY A 277 -15.88 -4.87 5.97
CA GLY A 277 -16.68 -5.52 7.01
C GLY A 277 -16.13 -6.88 7.44
N ILE A 278 -14.87 -7.18 7.12
CA ILE A 278 -14.22 -8.43 7.52
C ILE A 278 -13.75 -8.26 8.97
N PRO A 279 -14.24 -9.08 9.92
CA PRO A 279 -13.85 -8.94 11.31
C PRO A 279 -12.36 -9.14 11.53
N VAL A 280 -11.74 -8.25 12.30
CA VAL A 280 -10.33 -8.33 12.69
C VAL A 280 -10.22 -8.42 14.20
N ARG A 281 -9.44 -9.38 14.69
CA ARG A 281 -9.09 -9.51 16.10
C ARG A 281 -7.57 -9.42 16.25
N GLU A 282 -7.09 -8.36 16.92
CA GLU A 282 -5.67 -8.23 17.25
C GLU A 282 -5.30 -9.11 18.45
N VAL A 283 -5.14 -10.41 18.18
CA VAL A 283 -4.69 -11.45 19.10
C VAL A 283 -3.60 -12.29 18.43
N ALA A 284 -2.55 -12.65 19.15
CA ALA A 284 -1.52 -13.53 18.62
C ALA A 284 -2.13 -14.91 18.27
N PRO A 285 -2.12 -15.35 16.99
CA PRO A 285 -2.68 -16.64 16.62
C PRO A 285 -2.01 -17.78 17.38
N SER A 286 -2.80 -18.59 18.07
CA SER A 286 -2.34 -19.74 18.86
C SER A 286 -2.26 -20.98 18.00
N TRP A 287 -1.10 -21.63 17.96
CA TRP A 287 -0.89 -22.89 17.26
C TRP A 287 -1.80 -24.00 17.77
N GLU A 288 -2.19 -24.02 19.05
CA GLU A 288 -3.19 -24.99 19.55
C GLU A 288 -4.52 -24.94 18.78
N LYS A 289 -4.88 -23.78 18.23
CA LYS A 289 -6.09 -23.56 17.43
C LYS A 289 -5.85 -23.67 15.91
N HIS A 290 -4.70 -24.17 15.46
CA HIS A 290 -4.32 -24.17 14.03
C HIS A 290 -5.28 -24.94 13.11
N GLU A 291 -6.02 -25.92 13.64
CA GLU A 291 -7.05 -26.65 12.87
C GLU A 291 -8.20 -25.73 12.42
N LEU A 292 -8.47 -24.65 13.17
CA LEU A 292 -9.50 -23.64 12.83
C LEU A 292 -9.02 -22.63 11.78
N TRP A 293 -7.74 -22.64 11.41
CA TRP A 293 -7.19 -21.72 10.41
C TRP A 293 -7.54 -22.21 9.01
N GLU A 294 -8.30 -21.40 8.26
CA GLU A 294 -8.68 -21.68 6.88
C GLU A 294 -7.66 -21.15 5.88
N GLU A 295 -7.10 -19.97 6.18
CA GLU A 295 -6.10 -19.32 5.34
C GLU A 295 -5.00 -18.71 6.23
N ALA A 296 -3.80 -18.56 5.69
CA ALA A 296 -2.74 -17.82 6.35
C ALA A 296 -1.96 -17.00 5.33
N PHE A 297 -1.44 -15.85 5.76
CA PHE A 297 -0.60 -15.01 4.91
C PHE A 297 0.39 -14.19 5.73
N ILE A 298 1.45 -13.74 5.06
CA ILE A 298 2.47 -12.85 5.62
C ILE A 298 2.57 -11.57 4.81
N THR A 299 2.96 -10.48 5.46
CA THR A 299 3.07 -9.17 4.79
C THR A 299 4.42 -8.49 5.02
N ASN A 300 4.91 -7.81 3.98
CA ASN A 300 5.95 -6.79 4.09
C ASN A 300 5.88 -5.80 2.92
N SER A 301 6.66 -4.73 2.99
CA SER A 301 6.63 -3.64 2.01
C SER A 301 6.98 -4.03 0.56
N LEU A 302 7.74 -5.11 0.35
CA LEU A 302 8.24 -5.49 -0.97
C LEU A 302 7.24 -6.39 -1.70
N ARG A 303 6.78 -7.45 -1.03
CA ARG A 303 5.81 -8.41 -1.60
C ARG A 303 4.36 -8.02 -1.35
N VAL A 304 4.12 -7.03 -0.51
CA VAL A 304 2.79 -6.63 -0.02
C VAL A 304 2.18 -7.75 0.81
N LEU A 305 1.62 -8.75 0.15
CA LEU A 305 0.97 -9.91 0.76
C LEU A 305 1.43 -11.18 0.05
N GLN A 306 1.76 -12.21 0.81
CA GLN A 306 2.08 -13.54 0.31
C GLN A 306 1.29 -14.56 1.11
N HIS A 307 0.53 -15.41 0.43
CA HIS A 307 -0.19 -16.50 1.08
C HIS A 307 0.81 -17.53 1.62
N VAL A 308 0.39 -18.28 2.62
CA VAL A 308 1.18 -19.31 3.27
C VAL A 308 0.69 -20.66 2.80
N GLU A 309 1.61 -21.51 2.40
CA GLU A 309 1.33 -22.89 1.99
C GLU A 309 1.61 -23.86 3.13
N THR A 310 2.68 -23.64 3.91
CA THR A 310 2.99 -24.50 5.04
C THR A 310 3.45 -23.73 6.26
N ILE A 311 3.11 -24.23 7.44
CA ILE A 311 3.62 -23.73 8.73
C ILE A 311 4.15 -24.93 9.51
N LYS A 312 5.41 -24.85 9.93
CA LYS A 312 6.07 -25.83 10.80
C LYS A 312 6.26 -25.27 12.19
N VAL A 313 5.81 -26.01 13.20
CA VAL A 313 6.01 -25.67 14.62
C VAL A 313 6.72 -26.83 15.31
N PRO A 314 7.74 -26.59 16.14
CA PRO A 314 8.44 -27.67 16.83
C PRO A 314 7.51 -28.37 17.82
N ARG A 315 7.63 -29.70 17.95
CA ARG A 315 6.86 -30.47 18.95
C ARG A 315 7.19 -30.12 20.40
N SER A 316 8.38 -29.57 20.65
CA SER A 316 8.81 -29.07 21.95
C SER A 316 9.56 -27.76 21.74
N TRP A 317 9.12 -26.71 22.43
CA TRP A 317 9.73 -25.39 22.35
C TRP A 317 11.17 -25.40 22.90
N GLU A 318 11.43 -26.21 23.92
CA GLU A 318 12.75 -26.40 24.54
C GLU A 318 13.77 -26.99 23.57
N SER A 319 13.33 -27.74 22.56
CA SER A 319 14.23 -28.31 21.55
C SER A 319 14.98 -27.24 20.75
N LEU A 320 14.39 -26.06 20.55
CA LEU A 320 15.03 -24.89 19.94
C LEU A 320 16.09 -24.23 20.83
N GLN A 321 16.06 -24.50 22.14
CA GLN A 321 17.08 -24.02 23.06
C GLN A 321 18.32 -24.93 23.06
N SER A 322 18.18 -26.16 22.55
CA SER A 322 19.28 -27.11 22.43
C SER A 322 20.26 -26.71 21.32
N LYS A 323 21.56 -26.98 21.49
CA LYS A 323 22.60 -26.62 20.52
C LYS A 323 22.56 -27.43 19.21
N CYS A 324 21.61 -28.34 19.03
CA CYS A 324 21.60 -29.29 17.91
C CYS A 324 20.31 -29.11 17.07
N SER A 325 20.45 -28.57 15.86
CA SER A 325 19.33 -28.34 14.93
C SER A 325 18.86 -29.60 14.20
N GLU A 326 19.69 -30.64 14.11
CA GLU A 326 19.44 -31.86 13.31
C GLU A 326 18.39 -32.82 13.91
N LYS A 327 17.84 -32.51 15.09
CA LYS A 327 16.88 -33.37 15.81
C LYS A 327 15.53 -32.70 16.14
N ILE A 328 15.20 -31.57 15.49
CA ILE A 328 13.91 -30.93 15.76
C ILE A 328 12.81 -31.69 15.03
N SER A 329 11.83 -32.17 15.81
CA SER A 329 10.62 -32.79 15.28
C SER A 329 9.55 -31.71 15.07
N TRP A 330 8.95 -31.70 13.89
CA TRP A 330 8.01 -30.66 13.47
C TRP A 330 6.58 -31.21 13.40
N MET A 331 5.64 -30.39 13.83
CA MET A 331 4.23 -30.45 13.42
C MET A 331 4.08 -29.53 12.22
N GLU A 332 3.19 -29.89 11.30
CA GLU A 332 3.01 -29.15 10.06
C GLU A 332 1.52 -28.97 9.76
N LYS A 333 1.15 -27.76 9.34
CA LYS A 333 -0.12 -27.46 8.71
C LYS A 333 0.15 -27.06 7.27
N ILE A 334 -0.66 -27.59 6.35
CA ILE A 334 -0.61 -27.32 4.91
C ILE A 334 -1.91 -26.62 4.50
N PHE A 335 -1.81 -25.65 3.59
CA PHE A 335 -2.92 -24.90 3.02
C PHE A 335 -2.98 -25.12 1.51
N GLU A 336 -4.18 -25.18 0.93
CA GLU A 336 -4.41 -25.42 -0.52
C GLU A 336 -4.21 -24.15 -1.39
N GLY A 337 -3.41 -23.19 -0.93
CA GLY A 337 -3.15 -21.91 -1.59
C GLY A 337 -3.93 -20.72 -1.01
N PRO A 338 -3.99 -19.58 -1.73
CA PRO A 338 -4.69 -18.40 -1.23
C PRO A 338 -6.21 -18.58 -1.29
N GLY A 339 -6.86 -18.51 -0.14
CA GLY A 339 -8.32 -18.48 -0.07
C GLY A 339 -8.92 -17.12 -0.46
N THR A 340 -10.24 -17.03 -0.35
CA THR A 340 -11.05 -15.90 -0.84
C THR A 340 -10.73 -14.61 -0.10
N ILE A 341 -10.57 -14.67 1.23
CA ILE A 341 -10.32 -13.46 2.03
C ILE A 341 -8.92 -12.91 1.74
N THR A 342 -7.92 -13.78 1.67
CA THR A 342 -6.55 -13.39 1.32
C THR A 342 -6.50 -12.74 -0.06
N LYS A 343 -7.26 -13.26 -1.04
CA LYS A 343 -7.39 -12.66 -2.39
C LYS A 343 -8.06 -11.29 -2.34
N VAL A 344 -9.18 -11.14 -1.62
CA VAL A 344 -9.89 -9.86 -1.46
C VAL A 344 -8.97 -8.79 -0.85
N ILE A 345 -8.22 -9.16 0.19
CA ILE A 345 -7.26 -8.25 0.84
C ILE A 345 -6.16 -7.85 -0.15
N GLN A 346 -5.57 -8.82 -0.87
CA GLN A 346 -4.50 -8.57 -1.83
C GLN A 346 -4.93 -7.63 -2.95
N VAL A 347 -6.11 -7.86 -3.55
CA VAL A 347 -6.65 -7.02 -4.61
C VAL A 347 -6.94 -5.62 -4.08
N SER A 348 -7.55 -5.50 -2.90
CA SER A 348 -7.89 -4.21 -2.30
C SER A 348 -6.64 -3.37 -2.01
N ILE A 349 -5.56 -3.95 -1.48
CA ILE A 349 -4.30 -3.23 -1.26
C ILE A 349 -3.65 -2.84 -2.60
N SER A 350 -3.73 -3.71 -3.61
CA SER A 350 -3.21 -3.41 -4.95
C SER A 350 -3.94 -2.23 -5.58
N LEU A 351 -5.28 -2.17 -5.48
CA LEU A 351 -6.07 -1.02 -5.91
C LEU A 351 -5.70 0.24 -5.12
N SER A 352 -5.52 0.11 -3.80
CA SER A 352 -5.09 1.21 -2.93
C SER A 352 -3.74 1.80 -3.35
N SER A 353 -2.87 1.01 -3.99
CA SER A 353 -1.58 1.49 -4.52
C SER A 353 -1.68 2.31 -5.81
N LEU A 354 -2.80 2.19 -6.53
CA LEU A 354 -3.10 2.93 -7.77
C LEU A 354 -3.91 4.21 -7.47
N ILE A 355 -4.46 4.28 -6.27
CA ILE A 355 -5.34 5.33 -5.80
C ILE A 355 -4.49 6.32 -5.00
N ASN A 356 -4.36 7.56 -5.50
CA ASN A 356 -3.68 8.65 -4.79
C ASN A 356 -4.29 8.79 -3.37
N PRO A 357 -3.54 9.17 -2.31
CA PRO A 357 -4.03 9.17 -0.93
C PRO A 357 -5.38 9.91 -0.72
N CYS A 358 -5.64 10.92 -1.54
CA CYS A 358 -6.90 11.68 -1.57
C CYS A 358 -8.13 10.85 -1.99
N ASN A 359 -7.97 9.86 -2.88
CA ASN A 359 -9.07 9.03 -3.36
C ASN A 359 -9.40 7.85 -2.41
N TYR A 360 -8.52 7.54 -1.44
CA TYR A 360 -8.76 6.46 -0.46
C TYR A 360 -9.90 6.80 0.49
N VAL A 361 -10.08 8.08 0.81
CA VAL A 361 -11.19 8.58 1.64
C VAL A 361 -12.54 8.39 0.93
N LEU A 362 -12.62 8.60 -0.39
CA LEU A 362 -13.84 8.33 -1.16
C LEU A 362 -14.15 6.84 -1.30
N PHE A 363 -13.14 6.02 -1.58
CA PHE A 363 -13.34 4.57 -1.71
C PHE A 363 -13.81 3.93 -0.40
N SER A 364 -13.28 4.42 0.74
CA SER A 364 -13.68 4.04 2.09
C SER A 364 -15.12 4.49 2.45
N MET A 365 -15.52 5.69 2.04
CA MET A 365 -16.84 6.24 2.40
C MET A 365 -17.99 5.72 1.54
N TYR A 366 -17.76 5.36 0.27
CA TYR A 366 -18.85 5.04 -0.67
C TYR A 366 -18.63 3.80 -1.56
N GLY A 367 -17.50 3.11 -1.47
CA GLY A 367 -17.27 1.84 -2.19
C GLY A 367 -18.02 0.63 -1.61
N TYR A 368 -18.83 0.83 -0.57
CA TYR A 368 -19.50 -0.21 0.19
C TYR A 368 -20.74 -0.79 -0.52
N ASP A 369 -21.54 0.03 -1.20
CA ASP A 369 -22.82 -0.43 -1.78
C ASP A 369 -22.68 -1.12 -3.15
N MET A 370 -21.60 -0.89 -3.88
CA MET A 370 -21.47 -1.35 -5.27
C MET A 370 -20.96 -2.79 -5.41
N PHE A 371 -20.30 -3.32 -4.37
CA PHE A 371 -19.72 -4.69 -4.37
C PHE A 371 -20.52 -5.70 -3.53
N VAL A 372 -21.34 -5.24 -2.57
CA VAL A 372 -22.13 -6.13 -1.70
C VAL A 372 -23.35 -6.69 -2.44
N GLY A 373 -23.90 -5.96 -3.42
CA GLY A 373 -25.00 -6.43 -4.26
C GLY A 373 -24.69 -7.73 -5.02
N ASP A 374 -23.51 -7.82 -5.65
CA ASP A 374 -23.14 -8.98 -6.46
C ASP A 374 -22.77 -10.24 -5.64
N MET A 375 -22.40 -10.06 -4.37
CA MET A 375 -21.97 -11.18 -3.51
C MET A 375 -23.14 -11.80 -2.74
N ALA A 376 -24.20 -11.03 -2.48
CA ALA A 376 -25.45 -11.53 -1.89
C ALA A 376 -26.22 -12.44 -2.87
N ASP A 377 -26.17 -12.15 -4.17
CA ASP A 377 -26.83 -12.96 -5.20
C ASP A 377 -26.14 -14.30 -5.48
N ALA A 378 -24.86 -14.44 -5.13
CA ALA A 378 -24.09 -15.66 -5.35
C ALA A 378 -24.26 -16.74 -4.24
N MET A 379 -24.92 -16.41 -3.12
CA MET A 379 -25.02 -17.27 -1.93
C MET A 379 -26.45 -17.73 -1.58
N GLY A 380 -27.42 -17.56 -2.48
CA GLY A 380 -28.77 -18.08 -2.29
C GLY A 380 -28.86 -19.61 -2.50
N PRO A 381 -29.51 -20.39 -1.60
CA PRO A 381 -29.74 -21.81 -1.84
C PRO A 381 -30.78 -22.02 -2.95
N GLY A 382 -30.48 -22.92 -3.88
CA GLY A 382 -31.26 -23.13 -5.10
C GLY A 382 -32.58 -23.89 -4.93
N SER A 383 -33.64 -23.31 -5.53
CA SER A 383 -34.84 -23.90 -6.17
C SER A 383 -35.86 -24.71 -5.32
N PRO A 384 -37.12 -24.95 -5.78
CA PRO A 384 -37.78 -24.61 -7.07
C PRO A 384 -39.24 -24.04 -6.98
N ALA A 385 -39.82 -23.74 -8.17
CA ALA A 385 -41.24 -23.50 -8.51
C ALA A 385 -41.79 -22.08 -8.22
N GLY A 386 -42.64 -21.43 -9.02
CA GLY A 386 -43.35 -21.72 -10.27
C GLY A 386 -44.48 -20.67 -10.43
N GLY A 387 -44.83 -20.28 -11.66
CA GLY A 387 -46.16 -19.72 -11.98
C GLY A 387 -46.35 -18.20 -12.15
N SER A 388 -46.74 -17.85 -13.38
CA SER A 388 -47.80 -16.89 -13.80
C SER A 388 -47.69 -15.36 -13.60
N HIS A 389 -47.61 -14.68 -14.76
CA HIS A 389 -48.27 -13.42 -15.18
C HIS A 389 -49.49 -12.97 -14.34
N GLU A 390 -49.59 -11.68 -13.95
CA GLU A 390 -50.35 -10.59 -14.64
C GLU A 390 -50.49 -9.27 -13.81
N SER A 391 -50.30 -8.16 -14.53
CA SER A 391 -50.78 -6.75 -14.47
C SER A 391 -51.49 -6.09 -13.26
N GLY A 392 -51.13 -4.80 -13.09
CA GLY A 392 -51.91 -3.69 -12.46
C GLY A 392 -51.22 -3.14 -11.21
N GLY A 393 -50.68 -1.92 -11.09
CA GLY A 393 -50.97 -0.63 -11.71
C GLY A 393 -51.52 0.31 -10.62
N GLU A 394 -50.70 1.21 -10.05
CA GLU A 394 -51.14 2.53 -9.54
C GLU A 394 -49.98 3.44 -9.04
N GLN A 395 -49.85 4.58 -9.74
CA GLN A 395 -49.56 5.95 -9.27
C GLN A 395 -48.18 6.29 -8.67
N SER A 396 -47.26 6.73 -9.53
CA SER A 396 -46.10 7.57 -9.17
C SER A 396 -46.34 9.05 -9.52
N SER A 397 -46.06 9.92 -8.56
CA SER A 397 -46.05 11.40 -8.67
C SER A 397 -44.98 11.91 -9.65
N PRO A 398 -45.16 13.10 -10.28
CA PRO A 398 -44.43 13.50 -11.49
C PRO A 398 -43.09 14.22 -11.21
N HIS A 399 -42.22 13.64 -10.38
CA HIS A 399 -40.86 14.18 -10.19
C HIS A 399 -39.82 13.08 -9.98
N SER A 400 -39.45 12.37 -11.06
CA SER A 400 -38.08 11.90 -11.35
C SER A 400 -38.07 10.86 -12.49
N ASN A 401 -38.24 11.30 -13.73
CA ASN A 401 -37.84 10.50 -14.89
C ASN A 401 -36.58 11.13 -15.52
N VAL A 402 -35.54 11.34 -14.70
CA VAL A 402 -34.18 11.47 -15.23
C VAL A 402 -33.79 10.05 -15.62
N ARG A 403 -33.61 9.80 -16.92
CA ARG A 403 -33.26 8.45 -17.39
C ARG A 403 -31.94 8.08 -16.72
N GLU A 404 -31.77 6.82 -16.32
CA GLU A 404 -30.50 6.37 -15.72
C GLU A 404 -29.26 6.71 -16.58
N GLN A 405 -29.44 6.76 -17.89
CA GLN A 405 -28.42 7.19 -18.85
C GLN A 405 -28.00 8.66 -18.72
N ASP A 406 -28.86 9.54 -18.18
CA ASP A 406 -28.53 10.95 -17.94
C ASP A 406 -27.69 11.15 -16.67
N ARG A 407 -27.61 10.13 -15.80
CA ARG A 407 -26.78 10.16 -14.58
C ARG A 407 -25.29 9.93 -14.86
N TYR A 408 -24.97 9.28 -15.98
CA TYR A 408 -23.61 8.88 -16.32
C TYR A 408 -23.02 9.71 -17.46
N LEU A 409 -21.72 9.98 -17.39
CA LEU A 409 -21.00 10.54 -18.53
C LEU A 409 -21.01 9.56 -19.72
N PRO A 410 -21.04 10.02 -20.98
CA PRO A 410 -21.03 9.11 -22.12
C PRO A 410 -19.80 8.17 -22.14
N ILE A 411 -20.04 6.86 -22.17
CA ILE A 411 -19.00 5.81 -22.11
C ILE A 411 -17.93 5.95 -23.21
N ALA A 412 -18.30 6.53 -24.36
CA ALA A 412 -17.39 6.82 -25.47
C ALA A 412 -16.34 7.89 -25.09
N ASN A 413 -16.75 8.91 -24.33
CA ASN A 413 -15.83 9.94 -23.85
C ASN A 413 -14.86 9.38 -22.81
N ILE A 414 -15.38 8.58 -21.88
CA ILE A 414 -14.57 7.87 -20.88
C ILE A 414 -13.54 6.96 -21.58
N SER A 415 -14.00 6.13 -22.50
CA SER A 415 -13.13 5.23 -23.28
C SER A 415 -12.01 5.98 -24.01
N ARG A 416 -12.31 7.13 -24.62
CA ARG A 416 -11.33 7.95 -25.34
C ARG A 416 -10.29 8.56 -24.40
N ILE A 417 -10.69 9.00 -23.21
CA ILE A 417 -9.77 9.55 -22.20
C ILE A 417 -8.86 8.43 -21.67
N MET A 418 -9.45 7.31 -21.25
CA MET A 418 -8.69 6.15 -20.76
C MET A 418 -7.68 5.67 -21.80
N LYS A 419 -8.06 5.62 -23.08
CA LYS A 419 -7.18 5.18 -24.16
C LYS A 419 -5.95 6.09 -24.35
N LYS A 420 -6.02 7.38 -24.01
CA LYS A 420 -4.86 8.29 -24.09
C LYS A 420 -3.77 7.96 -23.07
N ALA A 421 -4.14 7.34 -21.96
CA ALA A 421 -3.19 6.90 -20.93
C ALA A 421 -2.55 5.54 -21.24
N LEU A 422 -2.98 4.87 -22.32
CA LEU A 422 -2.51 3.54 -22.69
C LEU A 422 -1.66 3.57 -23.98
N PRO A 423 -0.78 2.57 -24.17
CA PRO A 423 -0.12 2.34 -25.45
C PRO A 423 -1.14 2.21 -26.60
N THR A 424 -0.72 2.53 -27.83
CA THR A 424 -1.57 2.53 -29.03
C THR A 424 -2.34 1.21 -29.22
N ASN A 425 -1.72 0.08 -28.90
CA ASN A 425 -2.29 -1.27 -28.99
C ASN A 425 -3.02 -1.76 -27.72
N GLY A 426 -3.04 -1.00 -26.62
CA GLY A 426 -3.64 -1.43 -25.36
C GLY A 426 -5.17 -1.56 -25.45
N LYS A 427 -5.74 -2.69 -25.01
CA LYS A 427 -7.20 -2.88 -24.97
C LYS A 427 -7.75 -2.54 -23.59
N ILE A 428 -8.96 -1.99 -23.54
CA ILE A 428 -9.68 -1.69 -22.30
C ILE A 428 -10.86 -2.64 -22.22
N ALA A 429 -10.91 -3.43 -21.14
CA ALA A 429 -12.04 -4.31 -20.86
C ALA A 429 -13.34 -3.51 -20.70
N LYS A 430 -14.49 -4.14 -20.97
CA LYS A 430 -15.80 -3.49 -20.83
C LYS A 430 -16.03 -3.04 -19.38
N ASP A 431 -15.87 -3.96 -18.44
CA ASP A 431 -16.10 -3.72 -17.00
C ASP A 431 -15.21 -2.59 -16.46
N ALA A 432 -13.98 -2.45 -16.98
CA ALA A 432 -13.09 -1.36 -16.63
C ALA A 432 -13.61 0.01 -17.11
N LYS A 433 -14.28 0.08 -18.26
CA LYS A 433 -14.87 1.33 -18.75
C LYS A 433 -16.10 1.69 -17.93
N ASP A 434 -16.94 0.69 -17.63
CA ASP A 434 -18.18 0.86 -16.88
C ASP A 434 -17.86 1.31 -15.44
N THR A 435 -16.89 0.67 -14.79
CA THR A 435 -16.38 1.07 -13.45
C THR A 435 -15.86 2.51 -13.46
N VAL A 436 -15.06 2.91 -14.46
CA VAL A 436 -14.53 4.27 -14.52
C VAL A 436 -15.63 5.29 -14.83
N GLN A 437 -16.62 4.93 -15.63
CA GLN A 437 -17.78 5.78 -15.92
C GLN A 437 -18.57 6.07 -14.63
N GLU A 438 -18.83 5.05 -13.83
CA GLU A 438 -19.49 5.18 -12.53
C GLU A 438 -18.66 6.05 -11.59
N CYS A 439 -17.39 5.69 -11.37
CA CYS A 439 -16.49 6.44 -10.49
C CYS A 439 -16.37 7.92 -10.85
N VAL A 440 -16.23 8.27 -12.14
CA VAL A 440 -16.09 9.67 -12.56
C VAL A 440 -17.41 10.42 -12.43
N SER A 441 -18.55 9.77 -12.70
CA SER A 441 -19.86 10.40 -12.55
C SER A 441 -20.18 10.68 -11.08
N GLU A 442 -19.81 9.75 -10.19
CA GLU A 442 -19.94 9.91 -8.75
C GLU A 442 -18.98 10.99 -8.22
N PHE A 443 -17.73 10.99 -8.69
CA PHE A 443 -16.75 12.02 -8.32
C PHE A 443 -17.25 13.44 -8.65
N ILE A 444 -17.83 13.64 -9.84
CA ILE A 444 -18.41 14.94 -10.21
C ILE A 444 -19.57 15.28 -9.27
N SER A 445 -20.46 14.34 -9.01
CA SER A 445 -21.61 14.54 -8.12
C SER A 445 -21.18 14.91 -6.70
N PHE A 446 -20.14 14.25 -6.18
CA PHE A 446 -19.58 14.49 -4.85
C PHE A 446 -19.00 15.91 -4.72
N ILE A 447 -18.08 16.28 -5.62
CA ILE A 447 -17.45 17.60 -5.58
C ILE A 447 -18.48 18.71 -5.79
N THR A 448 -19.40 18.52 -6.74
CA THR A 448 -20.42 19.54 -7.05
C THR A 448 -21.45 19.68 -5.94
N SER A 449 -21.73 18.63 -5.16
CA SER A 449 -22.60 18.70 -3.98
C SER A 449 -21.98 19.56 -2.89
N GLU A 450 -20.71 19.33 -2.53
CA GLU A 450 -20.02 20.15 -1.52
C GLU A 450 -19.87 21.62 -1.97
N ALA A 451 -19.57 21.84 -3.25
CA ALA A 451 -19.52 23.18 -3.83
C ALA A 451 -20.90 23.87 -3.86
N SER A 452 -21.97 23.10 -4.10
CA SER A 452 -23.36 23.57 -4.04
C SER A 452 -23.71 24.00 -2.63
N ASP A 453 -23.37 23.21 -1.61
CA ASP A 453 -23.66 23.53 -0.21
C ASP A 453 -23.00 24.84 0.22
N LYS A 454 -21.74 25.06 -0.15
CA LYS A 454 -21.08 26.35 0.07
C LYS A 454 -21.78 27.49 -0.67
N CYS A 455 -22.07 27.30 -1.95
CA CYS A 455 -22.74 28.30 -2.79
C CYS A 455 -24.09 28.72 -2.17
N GLN A 456 -24.87 27.75 -1.69
CA GLN A 456 -26.15 27.97 -1.02
C GLN A 456 -25.99 28.68 0.34
N LYS A 457 -24.99 28.29 1.15
CA LYS A 457 -24.65 28.98 2.42
C LYS A 457 -24.31 30.45 2.18
N GLU A 458 -23.67 30.77 1.06
CA GLU A 458 -23.38 32.13 0.62
C GLU A 458 -24.56 32.83 -0.10
N LYS A 459 -25.74 32.21 -0.10
CA LYS A 459 -26.98 32.72 -0.74
C LYS A 459 -26.84 32.95 -2.26
N ARG A 460 -25.92 32.22 -2.90
CA ARG A 460 -25.76 32.19 -4.35
C ARG A 460 -26.50 30.99 -4.93
N LYS A 461 -26.97 31.12 -6.17
CA LYS A 461 -27.68 30.04 -6.92
C LYS A 461 -26.82 29.39 -8.00
N THR A 462 -25.62 29.91 -8.23
CA THR A 462 -24.72 29.49 -9.30
C THR A 462 -23.36 29.16 -8.72
N ILE A 463 -22.96 27.90 -8.87
CA ILE A 463 -21.63 27.40 -8.48
C ILE A 463 -20.59 27.99 -9.44
N ASN A 464 -19.48 28.48 -8.90
CA ASN A 464 -18.37 28.99 -9.70
C ASN A 464 -17.07 28.18 -9.49
N GLY A 465 -16.00 28.54 -10.22
CA GLY A 465 -14.72 27.83 -10.12
C GLY A 465 -14.04 27.93 -8.75
N ASP A 466 -14.26 28.99 -7.99
CA ASP A 466 -13.68 29.15 -6.65
C ASP A 466 -14.42 28.28 -5.60
N ASP A 467 -15.71 28.01 -5.81
CA ASP A 467 -16.47 27.03 -5.02
C ASP A 467 -15.94 25.62 -5.22
N LEU A 468 -15.61 25.26 -6.47
CA LEU A 468 -15.01 23.97 -6.79
C LEU A 468 -13.61 23.83 -6.19
N LEU A 469 -12.78 24.87 -6.26
CA LEU A 469 -11.46 24.86 -5.61
C LEU A 469 -11.58 24.72 -4.08
N TRP A 470 -12.55 25.39 -3.47
CA TRP A 470 -12.80 25.25 -2.05
C TRP A 470 -13.30 23.84 -1.68
N ALA A 471 -14.22 23.28 -2.45
CA ALA A 471 -14.73 21.93 -2.23
C ALA A 471 -13.59 20.90 -2.35
N MET A 472 -12.75 21.02 -3.38
CA MET A 472 -11.55 20.18 -3.54
C MET A 472 -10.64 20.26 -2.30
N SER A 473 -10.38 21.46 -1.78
CA SER A 473 -9.52 21.61 -0.59
C SER A 473 -10.18 21.05 0.67
N THR A 474 -11.48 21.21 0.82
CA THR A 474 -12.23 20.76 2.01
C THR A 474 -12.34 19.24 2.06
N LEU A 475 -12.48 18.62 0.88
CA LEU A 475 -12.61 17.18 0.72
C LEU A 475 -11.26 16.44 0.66
N GLY A 476 -10.13 17.13 0.88
CA GLY A 476 -8.80 16.53 0.94
C GLY A 476 -8.14 16.27 -0.41
N PHE A 477 -8.45 17.08 -1.43
CA PHE A 477 -7.86 17.05 -2.78
C PHE A 477 -6.88 18.21 -3.01
N GLU A 478 -6.06 18.56 -2.02
CA GLU A 478 -5.19 19.73 -2.04
C GLU A 478 -4.17 19.71 -3.20
N GLU A 479 -3.72 18.51 -3.59
CA GLU A 479 -2.78 18.30 -4.72
C GLU A 479 -3.37 18.76 -6.08
N TYR A 480 -4.70 18.82 -6.21
CA TYR A 480 -5.36 19.30 -7.43
C TYR A 480 -5.52 20.82 -7.48
N ILE A 481 -5.36 21.51 -6.35
CA ILE A 481 -5.68 22.93 -6.22
C ILE A 481 -4.79 23.79 -7.11
N GLU A 482 -3.47 23.59 -7.07
CA GLU A 482 -2.54 24.42 -7.82
C GLU A 482 -2.70 24.24 -9.35
N PRO A 483 -2.79 23.01 -9.89
CA PRO A 483 -3.12 22.81 -11.30
C PRO A 483 -4.48 23.41 -11.70
N LEU A 484 -5.51 23.27 -10.86
CA LEU A 484 -6.86 23.79 -11.15
C LEU A 484 -6.93 25.31 -11.09
N LYS A 485 -6.16 25.97 -10.22
CA LYS A 485 -6.03 27.44 -10.20
C LYS A 485 -5.43 27.95 -11.50
N ILE A 486 -4.37 27.30 -11.99
CA ILE A 486 -3.74 27.65 -13.28
C ILE A 486 -4.76 27.46 -14.42
N TYR A 487 -5.51 26.36 -14.41
CA TYR A 487 -6.55 26.11 -15.40
C TYR A 487 -7.66 27.16 -15.34
N LEU A 488 -8.18 27.48 -14.14
CA LEU A 488 -9.24 28.46 -13.95
C LEU A 488 -8.81 29.87 -14.38
N ALA A 489 -7.56 30.26 -14.09
CA ALA A 489 -6.99 31.51 -14.57
C ALA A 489 -6.97 31.58 -16.10
N ARG A 490 -6.46 30.53 -16.77
CA ARG A 490 -6.45 30.44 -18.24
C ARG A 490 -7.86 30.41 -18.84
N TYR A 491 -8.81 29.75 -18.19
CA TYR A 491 -10.21 29.73 -18.61
C TYR A 491 -10.84 31.12 -18.56
N ARG A 492 -10.63 31.85 -17.45
CA ARG A 492 -11.08 33.25 -17.29
C ARG A 492 -10.43 34.19 -18.32
N GLU A 493 -9.14 34.01 -18.61
CA GLU A 493 -8.42 34.75 -19.65
C GLU A 493 -8.95 34.44 -21.06
N GLY A 494 -9.34 33.19 -21.32
CA GLY A 494 -9.92 32.72 -22.59
C GLY A 494 -11.35 33.22 -22.84
N ASP A 495 -12.18 33.34 -21.79
CA ASP A 495 -13.55 33.86 -21.89
C ASP A 495 -13.60 35.34 -22.30
N THR A 496 -12.56 36.12 -21.98
CA THR A 496 -12.42 37.50 -22.48
C THR A 496 -12.24 37.62 -23.99
N LYS A 497 -11.92 36.51 -24.69
CA LYS A 497 -11.78 36.47 -26.17
C LYS A 497 -12.90 35.68 -26.87
N GLY A 498 -13.82 35.07 -26.12
CA GLY A 498 -14.86 34.16 -26.62
C GLY A 498 -16.19 34.82 -27.02
N SER A 499 -16.46 36.07 -26.64
CA SER A 499 -17.76 36.73 -26.91
C SER A 499 -17.89 37.38 -28.31
N ALA A 500 -16.94 37.16 -29.23
CA ALA A 500 -16.92 37.82 -30.55
C ALA A 500 -16.85 36.89 -31.78
N ARG A 501 -17.16 35.60 -31.66
CA ARG A 501 -17.31 34.71 -32.84
C ARG A 501 -18.49 33.75 -32.71
N GLY A 502 -19.70 34.32 -32.68
CA GLY A 502 -20.89 33.67 -33.24
C GLY A 502 -21.14 34.26 -34.62
N GLY A 503 -20.95 33.47 -35.69
CA GLY A 503 -21.16 33.91 -37.06
C GLY A 503 -20.77 32.83 -38.06
N ASP A 504 -21.79 32.19 -38.62
CA ASP A 504 -21.80 31.15 -39.64
C ASP A 504 -20.97 31.50 -40.91
N GLY A 505 -20.52 30.47 -41.62
CA GLY A 505 -19.71 30.59 -42.82
C GLY A 505 -19.34 29.23 -43.43
N SER A 506 -20.34 28.49 -43.89
CA SER A 506 -20.19 27.27 -44.70
C SER A 506 -19.30 27.48 -45.93
N LEU A 507 -18.43 26.51 -46.26
CA LEU A 507 -18.11 26.20 -47.65
C LEU A 507 -18.02 24.69 -47.86
N ARG A 508 -19.01 24.24 -48.63
CA ARG A 508 -19.21 22.90 -49.19
C ARG A 508 -18.05 22.49 -50.11
N ARG A 509 -17.82 21.19 -50.23
CA ARG A 509 -17.36 20.59 -51.49
C ARG A 509 -17.96 19.20 -51.62
N ASP A 510 -19.00 19.11 -52.44
CA ASP A 510 -19.57 17.87 -52.96
C ASP A 510 -18.85 17.43 -54.23
N ALA A 511 -18.87 16.11 -54.44
CA ALA A 511 -19.03 15.40 -55.72
C ALA A 511 -17.86 15.51 -56.73
N SER A 512 -17.16 14.47 -57.18
CA SER A 512 -17.45 13.08 -57.58
C SER A 512 -17.01 12.94 -59.05
N GLY A 513 -16.24 11.90 -59.36
CA GLY A 513 -15.85 11.57 -60.73
C GLY A 513 -14.90 10.39 -60.73
N GLY A 514 -15.44 9.17 -60.71
CA GLY A 514 -14.65 7.95 -60.90
C GLY A 514 -14.25 7.75 -62.36
N VAL A 515 -13.29 6.85 -62.59
CA VAL A 515 -13.46 5.58 -63.33
C VAL A 515 -12.07 5.00 -63.66
N ALA A 516 -11.89 3.76 -63.18
CA ALA A 516 -11.17 2.62 -63.75
C ALA A 516 -9.66 2.67 -64.11
N ALA A 517 -8.95 1.75 -63.44
CA ALA A 517 -8.26 0.59 -64.02
C ALA A 517 -6.74 0.61 -64.24
N GLN A 518 -6.18 -0.54 -63.82
CA GLN A 518 -4.97 -1.25 -64.25
C GLN A 518 -3.64 -1.00 -63.52
N ASN A 519 -3.29 -2.03 -62.72
CA ASN A 519 -2.05 -2.81 -62.72
C ASN A 519 -0.71 -2.08 -63.00
N ALA A 520 0.19 -2.11 -62.01
CA ALA A 520 1.53 -2.67 -62.19
C ALA A 520 2.22 -2.91 -60.83
N GLN A 521 2.64 -4.15 -60.61
CA GLN A 521 3.68 -4.54 -59.65
C GLN A 521 5.00 -3.86 -60.03
N VAL A 522 5.79 -3.37 -59.05
CA VAL A 522 7.24 -3.60 -58.96
C VAL A 522 7.68 -3.51 -57.49
N GLN A 523 8.47 -4.49 -57.07
CA GLN A 523 9.10 -4.69 -55.76
C GLN A 523 10.28 -3.73 -55.47
N PRO A 524 10.82 -3.70 -54.23
CA PRO A 524 11.71 -2.64 -53.74
C PRO A 524 13.19 -2.88 -54.08
N GLY A 525 13.98 -1.81 -54.06
CA GLY A 525 15.43 -1.87 -54.20
C GLY A 525 16.13 -0.86 -53.28
N TYR A 526 16.90 -1.44 -52.35
CA TYR A 526 17.98 -0.90 -51.49
C TYR A 526 17.60 -0.21 -50.18
#